data_AF-A0A5Q4ENC7-F1
#
_entry.id   AF-A0A5Q4ENC7-F1
#
_cell.length_a   1.000
_cell.length_b   1.000
_cell.length_c   1.000
_cell.angle_alpha   90.00
_cell.angle_beta   90.00
_cell.angle_gamma   90.00
#
_symmetry.space_group_name_H-M   'P 1'
#
loop_
_entity.id
_entity.type
_entity.pdbx_description
1 polymer ?
#
loop_
_entity_poly.entity_id
_entity_poly.type
_entity_poly.pdbx_seq_one_letter_code
_entity_poly.pdbx_strand_id
1 'polypeptide(L)'
;MKYITSIIIASVLLCGLWSHQSYAQDDSHSLVEHAVRLRSPGDDWPRHIHLERTIEEAQKAMGLEDPFGDEFYRQVNEYLSEEQAESWKITHLLSLVRLLGDTRAAPGLVRMIDNDSPHSAYAFQTLTEIDPNNPAINRIVDRQVRRALAGPPYLTVGAELLHAQPADLAIENAERVIAFVRAERERLGPTTTDNWDDTGALSRVGQQARIGRNFAKMYQWADIDDPMTVIEKVITNRYADGPRGRIHPDAWPRIHQAIRRRGLVDLYVQEVRRRNPDAELHEVPGRAHIAALAPHLRPDEWRQMHVNAGPD
;
A
#
# COMPACT_ATOMS: atom_id res chain seq x y z
N MET A 1 17.34 -29.37 -46.92
CA MET A 1 17.71 -29.09 -45.50
C MET A 1 18.78 -27.98 -45.37
N LYS A 2 18.63 -26.82 -46.02
CA LYS A 2 19.55 -25.66 -45.85
C LYS A 2 18.84 -24.36 -45.41
N TYR A 3 17.51 -24.38 -45.28
CA TYR A 3 16.71 -23.19 -44.95
C TYR A 3 16.29 -23.09 -43.47
N ILE A 4 16.29 -24.20 -42.72
CA ILE A 4 15.85 -24.22 -41.31
C ILE A 4 16.91 -23.58 -40.39
N THR A 5 18.20 -23.78 -40.68
CA THR A 5 19.29 -23.19 -39.88
C THR A 5 19.39 -21.67 -40.03
N SER A 6 19.00 -21.12 -41.19
CA SER A 6 19.05 -19.67 -41.44
C SER A 6 17.91 -18.92 -40.74
N ILE A 7 16.75 -19.54 -40.56
CA ILE A 7 15.61 -18.94 -39.85
C ILE A 7 15.87 -18.91 -38.34
N ILE A 8 16.49 -19.94 -37.77
CA ILE A 8 16.83 -19.95 -36.33
C ILE A 8 17.91 -18.92 -36.02
N ILE A 9 18.91 -18.74 -36.88
CA ILE A 9 19.95 -17.70 -36.70
C ILE A 9 19.35 -16.29 -36.89
N ALA A 10 18.43 -16.10 -37.83
CA ALA A 10 17.72 -14.83 -37.99
C ALA A 10 16.81 -14.52 -36.78
N SER A 11 16.13 -15.52 -36.20
CA SER A 11 15.32 -15.34 -34.99
C SER A 11 16.17 -15.09 -33.74
N VAL A 12 17.35 -15.71 -33.61
CA VAL A 12 18.28 -15.43 -32.50
C VAL A 12 18.96 -14.07 -32.68
N LEU A 13 19.21 -13.61 -33.91
CA LEU A 13 19.70 -12.26 -34.16
C LEU A 13 18.61 -11.20 -33.95
N LEU A 14 17.35 -11.46 -34.31
CA LEU A 14 16.24 -10.53 -34.05
C LEU A 14 15.78 -10.50 -32.58
N CYS A 15 15.85 -11.62 -31.86
CA CYS A 15 15.59 -11.66 -30.42
C CYS A 15 16.82 -11.22 -29.58
N GLY A 16 18.03 -11.39 -30.11
CA GLY A 16 19.29 -10.99 -29.48
C GLY A 16 19.64 -9.51 -29.70
N LEU A 17 19.12 -8.87 -30.76
CA LEU A 17 19.29 -7.42 -30.98
C LEU A 17 18.31 -6.55 -30.18
N TRP A 18 17.40 -7.15 -29.39
CA TRP A 18 16.64 -6.46 -28.34
C TRP A 18 17.39 -6.38 -27.00
N SER A 19 18.67 -6.80 -26.95
CA SER A 19 19.46 -6.85 -25.71
C SER A 19 20.42 -5.67 -25.49
N HIS A 20 20.55 -4.76 -26.45
CA HIS A 20 21.25 -3.49 -26.25
C HIS A 20 20.59 -2.39 -27.08
N GLN A 21 19.42 -1.93 -26.66
CA GLN A 21 19.14 -0.51 -26.88
C GLN A 21 20.15 0.23 -26.01
N SER A 22 21.20 0.74 -26.64
CA SER A 22 21.93 1.87 -26.09
C SER A 22 20.87 2.89 -25.69
N TYR A 23 20.76 3.17 -24.39
CA TYR A 23 20.16 4.40 -23.89
C TYR A 23 21.01 5.54 -24.43
N ALA A 24 20.86 5.83 -25.73
CA ALA A 24 21.22 7.13 -26.25
C ALA A 24 20.38 8.10 -25.43
N GLN A 25 21.07 9.00 -24.72
CA GLN A 25 20.48 10.12 -24.00
C GLN A 25 19.55 10.87 -24.96
N ASP A 26 18.28 10.50 -24.93
CA ASP A 26 17.22 11.34 -25.47
C ASP A 26 16.82 12.24 -24.30
N ASP A 27 17.57 13.32 -24.11
CA ASP A 27 17.37 14.35 -23.07
C ASP A 27 15.97 15.03 -23.14
N SER A 28 15.09 14.55 -24.03
CA SER A 28 13.73 15.02 -24.25
C SER A 28 12.68 14.30 -23.38
N HIS A 29 13.01 13.16 -22.77
CA HIS A 29 12.06 12.40 -21.96
C HIS A 29 12.15 12.76 -20.47
N SER A 30 11.00 12.96 -19.83
CA SER A 30 10.89 13.23 -18.39
C SER A 30 11.46 12.05 -17.57
N LEU A 31 11.94 12.31 -16.35
CA LEU A 31 12.43 11.27 -15.43
C LEU A 31 11.33 10.22 -15.18
N VAL A 32 10.07 10.64 -15.15
CA VAL A 32 8.92 9.72 -15.05
C VAL A 32 8.82 8.80 -16.26
N GLU A 33 8.99 9.32 -17.49
CA GLU A 33 8.95 8.50 -18.71
C GLU A 33 10.09 7.48 -18.79
N HIS A 34 11.26 7.81 -18.24
CA HIS A 34 12.34 6.84 -18.07
C HIS A 34 12.01 5.80 -16.98
N ALA A 35 11.48 6.26 -15.85
CA ALA A 35 11.16 5.40 -14.70
C ALA A 35 10.08 4.36 -15.00
N VAL A 36 9.04 4.71 -15.76
CA VAL A 36 7.99 3.76 -16.16
C VAL A 36 8.46 2.71 -17.18
N ARG A 37 9.63 2.91 -17.80
CA ARG A 37 10.26 1.97 -18.75
C ARG A 37 11.32 1.09 -18.07
N LEU A 38 11.67 1.34 -16.81
CA LEU A 38 12.54 0.46 -16.05
C LEU A 38 11.88 -0.93 -16.02
N ARG A 39 12.63 -1.96 -16.43
CA ARG A 39 12.10 -3.32 -16.38
C ARG A 39 11.90 -3.68 -14.92
N SER A 40 10.71 -4.17 -14.57
CA SER A 40 10.55 -4.81 -13.27
C SER A 40 11.48 -6.02 -13.25
N PRO A 41 12.45 -6.12 -12.33
CA PRO A 41 13.12 -7.39 -12.06
C PRO A 41 12.00 -8.39 -11.76
N GLY A 42 12.03 -9.59 -12.36
CA GLY A 42 10.90 -10.52 -12.34
C GLY A 42 10.36 -10.83 -10.93
N ASP A 43 9.07 -11.12 -10.83
CA ASP A 43 8.23 -11.18 -9.59
C ASP A 43 8.71 -12.15 -8.48
N ASP A 44 9.77 -12.91 -8.71
CA ASP A 44 10.24 -13.96 -7.80
C ASP A 44 11.18 -13.45 -6.68
N TRP A 45 11.47 -12.14 -6.63
CA TRP A 45 12.50 -11.60 -5.75
C TRP A 45 11.89 -10.96 -4.47
N PRO A 46 12.62 -10.97 -3.34
CA PRO A 46 12.23 -10.17 -2.18
C PRO A 46 12.19 -8.66 -2.53
N ARG A 47 11.17 -7.93 -2.04
CA ARG A 47 10.93 -6.50 -2.39
C ARG A 47 12.12 -5.55 -2.13
N HIS A 48 13.01 -5.85 -1.17
CA HIS A 48 14.21 -5.02 -0.95
C HIS A 48 15.23 -5.17 -2.08
N ILE A 49 15.41 -6.39 -2.61
CA ILE A 49 16.30 -6.63 -3.74
C ILE A 49 15.71 -6.03 -5.02
N HIS A 50 14.39 -6.08 -5.19
CA HIS A 50 13.72 -5.36 -6.27
C HIS A 50 14.02 -3.87 -6.24
N LEU A 51 14.01 -3.25 -5.07
CA LEU A 51 14.26 -1.82 -4.90
C LEU A 51 15.71 -1.44 -5.19
N GLU A 52 16.69 -2.16 -4.62
CA GLU A 52 18.12 -1.95 -4.92
C GLU A 52 18.40 -2.04 -6.42
N ARG A 53 17.87 -3.09 -7.08
CA ARG A 53 18.01 -3.26 -8.53
C ARG A 53 17.33 -2.16 -9.32
N THR A 54 16.15 -1.72 -8.90
CA THR A 54 15.43 -0.62 -9.56
C THR A 54 16.25 0.66 -9.49
N ILE A 55 16.87 0.96 -8.35
CA ILE A 55 17.76 2.12 -8.19
C ILE A 55 19.00 1.98 -9.09
N GLU A 56 19.67 0.84 -9.06
CA GLU A 56 20.85 0.60 -9.90
C GLU A 56 20.55 0.70 -11.40
N GLU A 57 19.42 0.15 -11.86
CA GLU A 57 18.98 0.23 -13.25
C GLU A 57 18.64 1.68 -13.64
N ALA A 58 17.98 2.42 -12.74
CA ALA A 58 17.67 3.83 -12.95
C ALA A 58 18.95 4.68 -13.06
N GLN A 59 19.91 4.48 -12.16
CA GLN A 59 21.21 5.18 -12.20
C GLN A 59 21.95 4.89 -13.51
N LYS A 60 21.97 3.63 -13.96
CA LYS A 60 22.61 3.23 -15.23
C LYS A 60 21.90 3.81 -16.46
N ALA A 61 20.57 3.83 -16.45
CA ALA A 61 19.77 4.29 -17.59
C ALA A 61 19.75 5.81 -17.72
N MET A 62 19.73 6.53 -16.59
CA MET A 62 19.59 7.99 -16.55
C MET A 62 20.93 8.72 -16.40
N GLY A 63 22.00 8.04 -15.99
CA GLY A 63 23.29 8.67 -15.72
C GLY A 63 23.29 9.60 -14.49
N LEU A 64 22.30 9.47 -13.62
CA LEU A 64 22.14 10.28 -12.41
C LEU A 64 22.59 9.50 -11.17
N GLU A 65 23.22 10.18 -10.23
CA GLU A 65 23.54 9.62 -8.91
C GLU A 65 22.25 9.39 -8.09
N ASP A 66 21.31 10.34 -8.15
CA ASP A 66 19.99 10.24 -7.54
C ASP A 66 18.88 10.35 -8.62
N PRO A 67 18.47 9.23 -9.24
CA PRO A 67 17.41 9.22 -10.24
C PRO A 67 16.00 9.46 -9.67
N PHE A 68 15.83 9.34 -8.34
CA PHE A 68 14.54 9.48 -7.65
C PHE A 68 14.57 10.66 -6.66
N GLY A 69 15.28 11.73 -7.01
CA GLY A 69 15.38 12.96 -6.22
C GLY A 69 14.13 13.87 -6.32
N ASP A 70 14.25 15.11 -5.86
CA ASP A 70 13.13 16.06 -5.80
C ASP A 70 12.49 16.34 -7.18
N GLU A 71 13.31 16.42 -8.23
CA GLU A 71 12.84 16.66 -9.59
C GLU A 71 12.00 15.50 -10.12
N PHE A 72 12.34 14.25 -9.75
CA PHE A 72 11.51 13.09 -10.07
C PHE A 72 10.14 13.22 -9.39
N TYR A 73 10.08 13.52 -8.09
CA TYR A 73 8.80 13.65 -7.40
C TYR A 73 7.99 14.88 -7.84
N ARG A 74 8.64 15.98 -8.24
CA ARG A 74 7.94 17.10 -8.90
C ARG A 74 7.21 16.61 -10.14
N GLN A 75 7.90 15.88 -11.01
CA GLN A 75 7.31 15.31 -12.23
C GLN A 75 6.26 14.23 -11.95
N VAL A 76 6.45 13.36 -10.94
CA VAL A 76 5.42 12.38 -10.52
C VAL A 76 4.12 13.10 -10.14
N ASN A 77 4.24 14.18 -9.36
CA ASN A 77 3.09 14.94 -8.90
C ASN A 77 2.33 15.62 -10.06
N GLU A 78 3.03 16.06 -11.10
CA GLU A 78 2.44 16.59 -12.33
C GLU A 78 1.82 15.48 -13.18
N TYR A 79 2.55 14.38 -13.39
CA TYR A 79 2.11 13.25 -14.20
C TYR A 79 0.84 12.59 -13.66
N LEU A 80 0.74 12.39 -12.34
CA LEU A 80 -0.46 11.85 -11.70
C LEU A 80 -1.68 12.79 -11.76
N SER A 81 -1.49 14.05 -12.19
CA SER A 81 -2.57 15.01 -12.39
C SER A 81 -3.06 15.08 -13.84
N GLU A 82 -2.35 14.46 -14.79
CA GLU A 82 -2.72 14.48 -16.21
C GLU A 82 -3.82 13.45 -16.51
N GLU A 83 -4.96 13.94 -17.01
CA GLU A 83 -6.16 13.15 -17.32
C GLU A 83 -5.96 12.17 -18.51
N GLN A 84 -4.87 12.29 -19.26
CA GLN A 84 -4.61 11.58 -20.51
C GLN A 84 -3.45 10.56 -20.44
N ALA A 85 -2.83 10.34 -19.28
CA ALA A 85 -1.75 9.38 -19.17
C ALA A 85 -2.24 7.94 -19.42
N GLU A 86 -1.48 7.16 -20.19
CA GLU A 86 -1.82 5.77 -20.50
C GLU A 86 -1.95 4.95 -19.21
N SER A 87 -3.07 4.23 -19.06
CA SER A 87 -3.44 3.53 -17.81
C SER A 87 -2.36 2.57 -17.28
N TRP A 88 -1.58 1.93 -18.18
CA TRP A 88 -0.48 1.06 -17.76
C TRP A 88 0.69 1.86 -17.15
N LYS A 89 1.00 3.07 -17.67
CA LYS A 89 2.06 3.93 -17.13
C LYS A 89 1.73 4.41 -15.73
N ILE A 90 0.48 4.83 -15.50
CA ILE A 90 0.01 5.21 -14.16
C ILE A 90 0.14 4.03 -13.20
N THR A 91 -0.29 2.84 -13.61
CA THR A 91 -0.20 1.64 -12.77
C THR A 91 1.25 1.30 -12.41
N HIS A 92 2.17 1.35 -13.39
CA HIS A 92 3.61 1.14 -13.14
C HIS A 92 4.18 2.21 -12.23
N LEU A 93 3.82 3.48 -12.43
CA LEU A 93 4.28 4.59 -11.61
C LEU A 93 3.81 4.47 -10.16
N LEU A 94 2.56 4.06 -9.94
CA LEU A 94 2.04 3.81 -8.58
C LEU A 94 2.75 2.64 -7.91
N SER A 95 3.02 1.56 -8.65
CA SER A 95 3.83 0.44 -8.15
C SER A 95 5.25 0.88 -7.79
N LEU A 96 5.86 1.74 -8.59
CA LEU A 96 7.18 2.31 -8.33
C LEU A 96 7.14 3.25 -7.11
N VAL A 97 6.17 4.17 -7.02
CA VAL A 97 6.00 5.04 -5.85
C VAL A 97 5.80 4.23 -4.57
N ARG A 98 4.98 3.18 -4.64
CA ARG A 98 4.78 2.24 -3.54
C ARG A 98 6.08 1.52 -3.20
N LEU A 99 6.85 1.07 -4.19
CA LEU A 99 8.15 0.41 -4.01
C LEU A 99 9.19 1.35 -3.41
N LEU A 100 9.23 2.62 -3.83
CA LEU A 100 10.15 3.63 -3.32
C LEU A 100 9.74 4.12 -1.93
N GLY A 101 8.44 4.09 -1.62
CA GLY A 101 7.87 4.39 -0.30
C GLY A 101 8.09 5.81 0.21
N ASP A 102 8.24 6.79 -0.69
CA ASP A 102 8.56 8.17 -0.34
C ASP A 102 7.31 9.05 -0.27
N THR A 103 7.16 9.77 0.85
CA THR A 103 6.02 10.67 1.12
C THR A 103 5.90 11.84 0.14
N ARG A 104 6.95 12.23 -0.59
CA ARG A 104 6.93 13.32 -1.58
C ARG A 104 5.93 13.09 -2.72
N ALA A 105 5.51 11.84 -2.95
CA ALA A 105 4.45 11.51 -3.91
C ALA A 105 3.02 11.74 -3.38
N ALA A 106 2.83 11.94 -2.07
CA ALA A 106 1.52 12.03 -1.44
C ALA A 106 0.59 13.10 -2.05
N PRO A 107 1.05 14.32 -2.41
CA PRO A 107 0.17 15.33 -3.00
C PRO A 107 -0.50 14.86 -4.31
N GLY A 108 0.25 14.18 -5.19
CA GLY A 108 -0.24 13.63 -6.45
C GLY A 108 -1.23 12.50 -6.23
N LEU A 109 -0.95 11.62 -5.27
CA LEU A 109 -1.89 10.55 -4.88
C LEU A 109 -3.21 11.12 -4.37
N VAL A 110 -3.16 12.13 -3.48
CA VAL A 110 -4.35 12.78 -2.93
C VAL A 110 -5.18 13.43 -4.04
N ARG A 111 -4.54 14.16 -4.97
CA ARG A 111 -5.25 14.73 -6.14
C ARG A 111 -5.92 13.66 -6.97
N MET A 112 -5.22 12.56 -7.25
CA MET A 112 -5.78 11.48 -8.06
C MET A 112 -7.00 10.82 -7.40
N ILE A 113 -6.98 10.67 -6.07
CA ILE A 113 -8.11 10.15 -5.28
C ILE A 113 -9.27 11.15 -5.23
N ASP A 114 -8.98 12.44 -5.12
CA ASP A 114 -10.00 13.50 -5.05
C ASP A 114 -10.69 13.73 -6.41
N ASN A 115 -10.00 13.43 -7.51
CA ASN A 115 -10.55 13.50 -8.87
C ASN A 115 -11.33 12.23 -9.28
N ASP A 116 -11.55 11.26 -8.38
CA ASP A 116 -12.21 9.98 -8.67
C ASP A 116 -11.62 9.27 -9.92
N SER A 117 -10.30 9.37 -10.12
CA SER A 117 -9.56 8.68 -11.19
C SER A 117 -9.82 7.15 -11.16
N PRO A 118 -9.78 6.44 -12.31
CA PRO A 118 -9.84 4.98 -12.35
C PRO A 118 -8.81 4.28 -11.44
N HIS A 119 -7.70 4.95 -11.13
CA HIS A 119 -6.64 4.43 -10.27
C HIS A 119 -6.75 4.87 -8.79
N SER A 120 -7.85 5.52 -8.40
CA SER A 120 -8.04 6.07 -7.04
C SER A 120 -7.90 5.03 -5.93
N ALA A 121 -8.42 3.82 -6.14
CA ALA A 121 -8.28 2.74 -5.16
C ALA A 121 -6.81 2.37 -4.94
N TYR A 122 -6.03 2.27 -6.04
CA TYR A 122 -4.62 1.93 -5.94
C TYR A 122 -3.78 3.09 -5.37
N ALA A 123 -4.11 4.34 -5.71
CA ALA A 123 -3.49 5.50 -5.06
C ALA A 123 -3.82 5.57 -3.57
N PHE A 124 -5.06 5.29 -3.17
CA PHE A 124 -5.42 5.27 -1.76
C PHE A 124 -4.61 4.21 -1.00
N GLN A 125 -4.53 2.99 -1.54
CA GLN A 125 -3.67 1.95 -0.97
C GLN A 125 -2.22 2.43 -0.86
N THR A 126 -1.68 3.01 -1.93
CA THR A 126 -0.31 3.52 -1.96
C THR A 126 -0.09 4.63 -0.92
N LEU A 127 -1.01 5.58 -0.81
CA LEU A 127 -0.98 6.66 0.19
C LEU A 127 -0.95 6.09 1.61
N THR A 128 -1.83 5.13 1.91
CA THR A 128 -1.86 4.48 3.24
C THR A 128 -0.61 3.64 3.54
N GLU A 129 0.22 3.33 2.55
CA GLU A 129 1.49 2.65 2.77
C GLU A 129 2.65 3.61 2.99
N ILE A 130 2.74 4.67 2.19
CA ILE A 130 3.88 5.58 2.20
C ILE A 130 3.72 6.71 3.22
N ASP A 131 2.48 7.17 3.46
CA ASP A 131 2.15 8.24 4.39
C ASP A 131 0.89 7.87 5.19
N PRO A 132 0.99 6.88 6.11
CA PRO A 132 -0.17 6.31 6.81
C PRO A 132 -0.84 7.29 7.79
N ASN A 133 -0.17 8.39 8.13
CA ASN A 133 -0.68 9.45 9.00
C ASN A 133 -1.18 10.67 8.22
N ASN A 134 -1.23 10.59 6.87
CA ASN A 134 -1.70 11.70 6.06
C ASN A 134 -3.15 12.08 6.44
N PRO A 135 -3.43 13.35 6.78
CA PRO A 135 -4.77 13.78 7.18
C PRO A 135 -5.83 13.59 6.08
N ALA A 136 -5.41 13.51 4.81
CA ALA A 136 -6.31 13.21 3.70
C ALA A 136 -6.97 11.83 3.84
N ILE A 137 -6.31 10.84 4.44
CA ILE A 137 -6.86 9.48 4.62
C ILE A 137 -8.17 9.56 5.38
N ASN A 138 -8.19 10.21 6.55
CA ASN A 138 -9.40 10.33 7.36
C ASN A 138 -10.51 11.11 6.64
N ARG A 139 -10.15 12.18 5.93
CA ARG A 139 -11.09 12.95 5.09
C ARG A 139 -11.72 12.10 3.99
N ILE A 140 -10.91 11.32 3.28
CA ILE A 140 -11.35 10.46 2.18
C ILE A 140 -12.28 9.37 2.70
N VAL A 141 -11.93 8.72 3.82
CA VAL A 141 -12.76 7.68 4.44
C VAL A 141 -14.09 8.29 4.90
N ASP A 142 -14.09 9.44 5.59
CA ASP A 142 -15.33 10.11 6.00
C ASP A 142 -16.19 10.52 4.80
N ARG A 143 -15.60 10.98 3.69
CA ARG A 143 -16.34 11.22 2.44
C ARG A 143 -17.04 9.96 1.94
N GLN A 144 -16.37 8.81 1.93
CA GLN A 144 -16.98 7.54 1.49
C GLN A 144 -18.07 7.07 2.46
N VAL A 145 -17.89 7.27 3.76
CA VAL A 145 -18.92 7.02 4.77
C VAL A 145 -20.14 7.91 4.51
N ARG A 146 -19.96 9.22 4.30
CA ARG A 146 -21.07 10.14 3.97
C ARG A 146 -21.79 9.74 2.69
N ARG A 147 -21.06 9.32 1.64
CA ARG A 147 -21.66 8.79 0.39
C ARG A 147 -22.52 7.55 0.67
N ALA A 148 -22.03 6.62 1.49
CA ALA A 148 -22.79 5.42 1.88
C ALA A 148 -24.04 5.74 2.71
N LEU A 149 -24.00 6.82 3.51
CA LEU A 149 -25.12 7.30 4.32
C LEU A 149 -26.14 8.15 3.54
N ALA A 150 -25.85 8.53 2.29
CA ALA A 150 -26.68 9.46 1.52
C ALA A 150 -27.97 8.82 0.95
N GLY A 151 -28.13 7.49 1.06
CA GLY A 151 -29.25 6.76 0.47
C GLY A 151 -28.92 6.13 -0.88
N PRO A 152 -29.95 5.79 -1.69
CA PRO A 152 -29.75 5.17 -2.98
C PRO A 152 -28.98 6.05 -3.98
N PRO A 153 -28.05 5.49 -4.79
CA PRO A 153 -27.65 4.08 -4.79
C PRO A 153 -26.81 3.72 -3.56
N TYR A 154 -27.07 2.58 -2.92
CA TYR A 154 -26.34 2.16 -1.71
C TYR A 154 -24.90 1.78 -2.03
N LEU A 155 -23.97 2.67 -1.67
CA LEU A 155 -22.54 2.50 -1.89
C LEU A 155 -21.88 1.78 -0.70
N THR A 156 -20.98 0.85 -1.00
CA THR A 156 -20.27 0.07 0.03
C THR A 156 -19.03 0.80 0.52
N VAL A 157 -18.87 0.87 1.84
CA VAL A 157 -17.60 1.22 2.48
C VAL A 157 -16.84 -0.07 2.74
N GLY A 158 -15.78 -0.34 1.97
CA GLY A 158 -14.97 -1.55 2.16
C GLY A 158 -14.35 -1.60 3.55
N ALA A 159 -14.29 -2.80 4.16
CA ALA A 159 -13.66 -2.96 5.47
C ALA A 159 -12.20 -2.47 5.49
N GLU A 160 -11.46 -2.72 4.41
CA GLU A 160 -10.08 -2.27 4.20
C GLU A 160 -9.94 -0.75 4.26
N LEU A 161 -10.93 -0.01 3.75
CA LEU A 161 -10.94 1.45 3.79
C LEU A 161 -11.05 1.94 5.24
N LEU A 162 -11.89 1.32 6.05
CA LEU A 162 -12.03 1.64 7.48
C LEU A 162 -10.74 1.31 8.25
N HIS A 163 -10.05 0.23 7.89
CA HIS A 163 -8.80 -0.17 8.53
C HIS A 163 -7.63 0.83 8.34
N ALA A 164 -7.74 1.72 7.36
CA ALA A 164 -6.78 2.81 7.17
C ALA A 164 -6.84 3.86 8.30
N GLN A 165 -7.91 3.89 9.10
CA GLN A 165 -8.08 4.81 10.22
C GLN A 165 -7.58 4.19 11.55
N PRO A 166 -7.35 5.02 12.60
CA PRO A 166 -7.25 4.53 13.97
C PRO A 166 -8.50 3.76 14.40
N ALA A 167 -8.33 2.81 15.32
CA ALA A 167 -9.40 1.90 15.77
C ALA A 167 -10.70 2.61 16.08
N ASP A 168 -10.63 3.65 16.91
CA ASP A 168 -11.81 4.31 17.47
C ASP A 168 -12.63 4.97 16.36
N LEU A 169 -11.95 5.63 15.42
CA LEU A 169 -12.58 6.27 14.27
C LEU A 169 -13.16 5.25 13.29
N ALA A 170 -12.45 4.13 13.07
CA ALA A 170 -12.96 3.03 12.24
C ALA A 170 -14.22 2.40 12.86
N ILE A 171 -14.25 2.23 14.18
CA ILE A 171 -15.40 1.72 14.95
C ILE A 171 -16.57 2.69 14.84
N GLU A 172 -16.34 3.98 15.10
CA GLU A 172 -17.37 5.03 15.02
C GLU A 172 -18.02 5.07 13.64
N ASN A 173 -17.20 5.13 12.58
CA ASN A 173 -17.68 5.17 11.21
C ASN A 173 -18.44 3.90 10.81
N ALA A 174 -17.96 2.73 11.23
CA ALA A 174 -18.65 1.48 10.98
C ALA A 174 -20.01 1.41 11.71
N GLU A 175 -20.08 1.90 12.95
CA GLU A 175 -21.33 1.92 13.74
C GLU A 175 -22.36 2.88 13.14
N ARG A 176 -21.94 4.03 12.60
CA ARG A 176 -22.80 4.93 11.82
C ARG A 176 -23.42 4.23 10.61
N VAL A 177 -22.61 3.53 9.83
CA VAL A 177 -23.09 2.77 8.64
C VAL A 177 -24.03 1.63 9.05
N ILE A 178 -23.72 0.90 10.12
CA ILE A 178 -24.58 -0.17 10.62
C ILE A 178 -25.94 0.36 11.09
N ALA A 179 -25.96 1.49 11.79
CA ALA A 179 -27.19 2.15 12.24
C ALA A 179 -28.05 2.59 11.05
N PHE A 180 -27.43 3.20 10.03
CA PHE A 180 -28.10 3.55 8.78
C PHE A 180 -28.70 2.34 8.06
N VAL A 181 -27.93 1.25 7.90
CA VAL A 181 -28.44 0.02 7.27
C VAL A 181 -29.62 -0.56 8.02
N ARG A 182 -29.65 -0.45 9.35
CA ARG A 182 -30.80 -0.87 10.16
C ARG A 182 -32.03 0.00 9.87
N ALA A 183 -31.88 1.31 9.91
CA ALA A 183 -32.96 2.25 9.64
C ALA A 183 -33.55 2.08 8.23
N GLU A 184 -32.69 1.91 7.21
CA GLU A 184 -33.14 1.71 5.83
C GLU A 184 -33.85 0.37 5.63
N ARG A 185 -33.41 -0.69 6.31
CA ARG A 185 -34.12 -1.98 6.30
C ARG A 185 -35.50 -1.89 6.95
N GLU A 186 -35.61 -1.16 8.05
CA GLU A 186 -36.89 -0.89 8.69
C GLU A 186 -37.83 -0.09 7.77
N ARG A 187 -37.28 0.89 7.03
CA ARG A 187 -38.02 1.70 6.04
C ARG A 187 -38.51 0.88 4.84
N LEU A 188 -37.67 0.00 4.29
CA LEU A 188 -38.01 -0.84 3.13
C LEU A 188 -38.99 -1.97 3.48
N GLY A 189 -39.05 -2.37 4.76
CA GLY A 189 -39.88 -3.48 5.21
C GLY A 189 -39.33 -4.85 4.77
N PRO A 190 -40.18 -5.89 4.74
CA PRO A 190 -39.78 -7.22 4.28
C PRO A 190 -39.23 -7.21 2.85
N THR A 191 -38.34 -8.15 2.56
CA THR A 191 -37.80 -8.32 1.20
C THR A 191 -38.91 -8.80 0.25
N THR A 192 -39.10 -8.05 -0.82
CA THR A 192 -40.02 -8.34 -1.93
C THR A 192 -39.25 -8.32 -3.26
N THR A 193 -39.91 -8.71 -4.34
CA THR A 193 -39.32 -8.60 -5.69
C THR A 193 -38.98 -7.14 -6.04
N ASP A 194 -39.78 -6.18 -5.58
CA ASP A 194 -39.63 -4.76 -5.92
C ASP A 194 -38.46 -4.07 -5.19
N ASN A 195 -38.02 -4.61 -4.05
CA ASN A 195 -36.92 -4.05 -3.24
C ASN A 195 -35.73 -5.01 -3.09
N TRP A 196 -35.67 -6.06 -3.91
CA TRP A 196 -34.65 -7.12 -3.84
C TRP A 196 -33.23 -6.54 -4.01
N ASP A 197 -33.04 -5.70 -5.02
CA ASP A 197 -31.73 -5.10 -5.34
C ASP A 197 -31.25 -4.17 -4.23
N ASP A 198 -32.15 -3.34 -3.71
CA ASP A 198 -31.90 -2.43 -2.59
C ASP A 198 -31.54 -3.20 -1.32
N THR A 199 -32.29 -4.26 -1.00
CA THR A 199 -32.03 -5.11 0.16
C THR A 199 -30.68 -5.84 0.03
N GLY A 200 -30.37 -6.33 -1.17
CA GLY A 200 -29.10 -6.96 -1.49
C GLY A 200 -27.92 -6.00 -1.33
N ALA A 201 -28.06 -4.77 -1.83
CA ALA A 201 -27.04 -3.72 -1.69
C ALA A 201 -26.83 -3.34 -0.21
N LEU A 202 -27.90 -3.07 0.54
CA LEU A 202 -27.84 -2.80 1.98
C LEU A 202 -27.21 -3.95 2.77
N SER A 203 -27.42 -5.20 2.35
CA SER A 203 -26.77 -6.36 2.96
C SER A 203 -25.26 -6.31 2.81
N ARG A 204 -24.76 -5.98 1.61
CA ARG A 204 -23.32 -5.83 1.34
C ARG A 204 -22.71 -4.67 2.15
N VAL A 205 -23.36 -3.51 2.16
CA VAL A 205 -22.95 -2.34 2.97
C VAL A 205 -22.84 -2.72 4.44
N GLY A 206 -23.89 -3.34 4.99
CA GLY A 206 -23.93 -3.75 6.39
C GLY A 206 -22.92 -4.84 6.74
N GLN A 207 -22.65 -5.78 5.83
CA GLN A 207 -21.66 -6.83 6.04
C GLN A 207 -20.24 -6.24 6.14
N GLN A 208 -19.84 -5.39 5.20
CA GLN A 208 -18.52 -4.77 5.19
C GLN A 208 -18.28 -3.89 6.41
N ALA A 209 -19.27 -3.08 6.80
CA ALA A 209 -19.17 -2.28 8.03
C ALA A 209 -19.03 -3.16 9.30
N ARG A 210 -19.75 -4.29 9.38
CA ARG A 210 -19.58 -5.24 10.51
C ARG A 210 -18.19 -5.88 10.54
N ILE A 211 -17.66 -6.28 9.38
CA ILE A 211 -16.31 -6.83 9.27
C ILE A 211 -15.29 -5.80 9.77
N GLY A 212 -15.34 -4.57 9.22
CA GLY A 212 -14.45 -3.47 9.62
C GLY A 212 -14.52 -3.18 11.12
N ARG A 213 -15.74 -3.08 11.69
CA ARG A 213 -15.94 -2.89 13.14
C ARG A 213 -15.33 -4.03 13.95
N ASN A 214 -15.58 -5.27 13.58
CA ASN A 214 -15.15 -6.43 14.36
C ASN A 214 -13.63 -6.52 14.40
N PHE A 215 -12.94 -6.31 13.28
CA PHE A 215 -11.47 -6.28 13.27
C PHE A 215 -10.91 -5.04 13.95
N ALA A 216 -11.53 -3.87 13.81
CA ALA A 216 -11.11 -2.69 14.53
C ALA A 216 -11.18 -2.88 16.06
N LYS A 217 -12.22 -3.54 16.57
CA LYS A 217 -12.35 -3.91 18.00
C LYS A 217 -11.38 -5.01 18.42
N MET A 218 -11.30 -6.09 17.66
CA MET A 218 -10.45 -7.25 17.98
C MET A 218 -8.95 -6.88 18.01
N TYR A 219 -8.53 -5.97 17.13
CA TYR A 219 -7.14 -5.56 16.97
C TYR A 219 -6.88 -4.11 17.41
N GLN A 220 -7.77 -3.54 18.24
CA GLN A 220 -7.62 -2.20 18.80
C GLN A 220 -6.30 -2.05 19.58
N TRP A 221 -5.84 -3.13 20.23
CA TRP A 221 -4.56 -3.20 20.92
C TRP A 221 -3.38 -2.79 20.05
N ALA A 222 -3.45 -2.98 18.72
CA ALA A 222 -2.36 -2.61 17.82
C ALA A 222 -2.14 -1.09 17.75
N ASP A 223 -3.16 -0.29 18.05
CA ASP A 223 -3.04 1.17 18.12
C ASP A 223 -2.67 1.68 19.53
N ILE A 224 -2.95 0.91 20.60
CA ILE A 224 -2.91 1.40 22.00
C ILE A 224 -1.77 0.81 22.81
N ASP A 225 -1.54 -0.50 22.71
CA ASP A 225 -0.59 -1.21 23.57
C ASP A 225 0.84 -0.72 23.33
N ASP A 226 1.72 -0.92 24.30
CA ASP A 226 3.15 -0.64 24.19
C ASP A 226 3.75 -1.23 22.87
N PRO A 227 4.63 -0.48 22.17
CA PRO A 227 5.28 -0.94 20.95
C PRO A 227 5.84 -2.37 20.98
N MET A 228 6.56 -2.75 22.04
CA MET A 228 7.13 -4.09 22.15
C MET A 228 6.03 -5.12 22.32
N THR A 229 5.02 -4.85 23.15
CA THR A 229 3.86 -5.73 23.30
C THR A 229 3.15 -5.97 21.97
N VAL A 230 2.98 -4.93 21.15
CA VAL A 230 2.40 -5.07 19.81
C VAL A 230 3.24 -5.97 18.93
N ILE A 231 4.55 -5.71 18.83
CA ILE A 231 5.45 -6.50 17.99
C ILE A 231 5.50 -7.97 18.44
N GLU A 232 5.58 -8.22 19.75
CA GLU A 232 5.57 -9.56 20.30
C GLU A 232 4.29 -10.31 19.98
N LYS A 233 3.13 -9.66 20.11
CA LYS A 233 1.84 -10.24 19.74
C LYS A 233 1.81 -10.56 18.26
N VAL A 234 2.23 -9.65 17.39
CA VAL A 234 2.21 -9.87 15.93
C VAL A 234 3.11 -11.05 15.54
N ILE A 235 4.33 -11.11 16.07
CA ILE A 235 5.26 -12.21 15.81
C ILE A 235 4.69 -13.53 16.35
N THR A 236 4.20 -13.54 17.59
CA THR A 236 3.64 -14.74 18.22
C THR A 236 2.46 -15.28 17.42
N ASN A 237 1.54 -14.42 16.99
CA ASN A 237 0.39 -14.85 16.19
C ASN A 237 0.78 -15.26 14.75
N ARG A 238 1.87 -14.71 14.21
CA ARG A 238 2.41 -15.09 12.88
C ARG A 238 2.99 -16.50 12.90
N TYR A 239 3.79 -16.81 13.93
CA TYR A 239 4.48 -18.09 14.08
C TYR A 239 3.71 -19.07 14.98
N ALA A 240 2.44 -18.80 15.29
CA ALA A 240 1.62 -19.69 16.09
C ALA A 240 1.38 -21.03 15.35
N ASP A 241 1.71 -22.12 16.02
CA ASP A 241 1.46 -23.50 15.59
C ASP A 241 -0.02 -23.86 15.75
N GLY A 242 -0.87 -23.29 14.89
CA GLY A 242 -2.26 -23.72 14.73
C GLY A 242 -3.22 -22.61 14.31
N PRO A 243 -4.36 -22.97 13.69
CA PRO A 243 -5.32 -22.01 13.14
C PRO A 243 -6.01 -21.13 14.21
N ARG A 244 -6.02 -21.55 15.48
CA ARG A 244 -6.67 -20.80 16.58
C ARG A 244 -5.87 -19.59 17.08
N GLY A 245 -4.58 -19.50 16.77
CA GLY A 245 -3.69 -18.42 17.21
C GLY A 245 -3.23 -17.50 16.08
N ARG A 246 -3.77 -17.65 14.86
CA ARG A 246 -3.37 -16.84 13.71
C ARG A 246 -4.24 -15.60 13.59
N ILE A 247 -3.61 -14.48 13.23
CA ILE A 247 -4.32 -13.30 12.78
C ILE A 247 -5.16 -13.68 11.55
N HIS A 248 -6.43 -13.30 11.55
CA HIS A 248 -7.31 -13.53 10.41
C HIS A 248 -6.73 -12.82 9.17
N PRO A 249 -6.70 -13.44 7.97
CA PRO A 249 -6.12 -12.83 6.78
C PRO A 249 -6.62 -11.40 6.50
N ASP A 250 -7.93 -11.20 6.57
CA ASP A 250 -8.58 -9.89 6.36
C ASP A 250 -8.27 -8.83 7.44
N ALA A 251 -7.65 -9.23 8.55
CA ALA A 251 -7.21 -8.33 9.61
C ALA A 251 -5.76 -7.85 9.45
N TRP A 252 -4.96 -8.49 8.60
CA TRP A 252 -3.60 -8.04 8.32
C TRP A 252 -3.51 -6.59 7.86
N PRO A 253 -4.38 -6.10 6.94
CA PRO A 253 -4.37 -4.68 6.56
C PRO A 253 -4.46 -3.75 7.77
N ARG A 254 -5.33 -4.08 8.74
CA ARG A 254 -5.52 -3.30 9.96
C ARG A 254 -4.27 -3.24 10.84
N ILE A 255 -3.66 -4.40 11.08
CA ILE A 255 -2.46 -4.51 11.92
C ILE A 255 -1.28 -3.83 11.24
N HIS A 256 -1.11 -4.05 9.93
CA HIS A 256 -0.06 -3.38 9.16
C HIS A 256 -0.22 -1.86 9.20
N GLN A 257 -1.45 -1.36 9.05
CA GLN A 257 -1.72 0.06 9.14
C GLN A 257 -1.42 0.62 10.54
N ALA A 258 -1.76 -0.10 11.61
CA ALA A 258 -1.40 0.29 12.97
C ALA A 258 0.12 0.38 13.17
N ILE A 259 0.86 -0.67 12.77
CA ILE A 259 2.33 -0.73 12.85
C ILE A 259 2.95 0.43 12.08
N ARG A 260 2.47 0.72 10.86
CA ARG A 260 2.98 1.82 10.03
C ARG A 260 2.73 3.18 10.65
N ARG A 261 1.49 3.49 11.04
CA ARG A 261 1.14 4.77 11.68
C ARG A 261 1.97 5.05 12.92
N ARG A 262 2.30 4.00 13.66
CA ARG A 262 3.05 4.06 14.92
C ARG A 262 4.57 3.98 14.72
N GLY A 263 5.07 3.89 13.48
CA GLY A 263 6.51 3.81 13.20
C GLY A 263 7.17 2.52 13.72
N LEU A 264 6.41 1.42 13.86
CA LEU A 264 6.89 0.18 14.47
C LEU A 264 7.51 -0.81 13.47
N VAL A 265 7.65 -0.42 12.20
CA VAL A 265 8.14 -1.31 11.15
C VAL A 265 9.58 -1.73 11.41
N ASP A 266 10.47 -0.80 11.80
CA ASP A 266 11.86 -1.11 12.13
C ASP A 266 11.99 -2.06 13.32
N LEU A 267 11.22 -1.77 14.37
CA LEU A 267 11.17 -2.60 15.57
C LEU A 267 10.70 -4.02 15.24
N TYR A 268 9.66 -4.15 14.41
CA TYR A 268 9.19 -5.44 13.92
C TYR A 268 10.29 -6.20 13.17
N VAL A 269 10.97 -5.54 12.22
CA VAL A 269 12.01 -6.16 11.38
C VAL A 269 13.18 -6.65 12.25
N GLN A 270 13.66 -5.81 13.17
CA GLN A 270 14.76 -6.17 14.07
C GLN A 270 14.39 -7.36 14.95
N GLU A 271 13.17 -7.36 15.49
CA GLU A 271 12.73 -8.43 16.38
C GLU A 271 12.48 -9.75 15.65
N VAL A 272 11.97 -9.72 14.42
CA VAL A 272 11.85 -10.92 13.59
C VAL A 272 13.24 -11.51 13.30
N ARG A 273 14.22 -10.69 12.90
CA ARG A 273 15.60 -11.15 12.66
C ARG A 273 16.24 -11.75 13.91
N ARG A 274 16.00 -11.13 15.07
CA ARG A 274 16.54 -11.62 16.35
C ARG A 274 15.97 -12.99 16.71
N ARG A 275 14.68 -13.22 16.48
CA ARG A 275 13.99 -14.47 16.84
C ARG A 275 14.11 -15.57 15.77
N ASN A 276 14.22 -15.17 14.50
CA ASN A 276 14.28 -16.06 13.35
C ASN A 276 15.32 -15.51 12.35
N PRO A 277 16.62 -15.79 12.55
CA PRO A 277 17.68 -15.24 11.70
C PRO A 277 17.52 -15.57 10.21
N ASP A 278 16.89 -16.71 9.91
CA ASP A 278 16.67 -17.22 8.55
C ASP A 278 15.29 -16.87 7.99
N ALA A 279 14.46 -16.09 8.70
CA ALA A 279 13.11 -15.77 8.23
C ALA A 279 13.12 -14.79 7.06
N GLU A 280 12.50 -15.20 5.96
CA GLU A 280 12.24 -14.30 4.84
C GLU A 280 11.07 -13.36 5.16
N LEU A 281 11.33 -12.05 5.15
CA LEU A 281 10.37 -10.99 5.47
C LEU A 281 9.49 -10.64 4.25
N HIS A 282 8.54 -11.51 3.94
CA HIS A 282 7.68 -11.33 2.76
C HIS A 282 6.43 -10.50 3.02
N GLU A 283 5.79 -10.64 4.19
CA GLU A 283 4.41 -10.17 4.39
C GLU A 283 4.24 -8.88 5.21
N VAL A 284 5.28 -8.42 5.93
CA VAL A 284 5.28 -7.08 6.51
C VAL A 284 6.56 -6.41 6.07
N PRO A 285 6.50 -5.56 5.03
CA PRO A 285 6.39 -4.11 5.19
C PRO A 285 5.80 -3.32 3.98
N GLY A 286 5.69 -2.00 4.15
CA GLY A 286 5.69 -1.02 3.05
C GLY A 286 6.46 0.22 3.47
N ARG A 287 7.45 0.73 2.72
CA ARG A 287 8.71 0.12 2.22
C ARG A 287 9.33 1.14 1.22
N ALA A 288 9.78 2.31 1.65
CA ALA A 288 11.14 2.74 1.30
C ALA A 288 12.15 2.02 2.21
N HIS A 289 11.59 1.25 3.15
CA HIS A 289 11.95 1.28 4.55
C HIS A 289 12.36 -0.11 5.03
N ILE A 290 12.95 -0.87 4.12
CA ILE A 290 14.21 -1.48 4.49
C ILE A 290 15.32 -0.98 3.55
N ALA A 291 15.03 -0.09 2.60
CA ALA A 291 15.95 0.27 1.49
C ALA A 291 17.10 1.20 1.86
N ALA A 292 17.23 1.57 3.13
CA ALA A 292 18.44 2.22 3.64
C ALA A 292 19.03 1.49 4.87
N LEU A 293 18.40 0.41 5.37
CA LEU A 293 18.67 -0.13 6.71
C LEU A 293 19.76 -1.23 6.73
N ALA A 294 20.82 -1.07 5.94
CA ALA A 294 21.96 -1.98 5.99
C ALA A 294 23.38 -1.37 5.88
N PRO A 295 23.61 -0.04 5.67
CA PRO A 295 24.98 0.49 5.84
C PRO A 295 25.31 1.35 7.08
N HIS A 296 24.35 1.96 7.82
CA HIS A 296 24.70 3.05 8.76
C HIS A 296 24.11 3.06 10.19
N LEU A 297 23.42 2.02 10.68
CA LEU A 297 22.99 2.01 12.08
C LEU A 297 24.14 1.60 13.00
N ARG A 298 24.80 2.58 13.63
CA ARG A 298 25.69 2.34 14.76
C ARG A 298 24.85 1.84 15.95
N PRO A 299 25.32 0.81 16.68
CA PRO A 299 24.61 0.23 17.84
C PRO A 299 24.26 1.21 18.98
N ASP A 300 24.77 2.44 18.93
CA ASP A 300 24.81 3.35 20.07
C ASP A 300 23.57 4.27 20.13
N GLU A 301 22.86 4.46 19.02
CA GLU A 301 21.71 5.38 18.93
C GLU A 301 20.40 4.76 19.46
N TRP A 302 20.37 3.44 19.63
CA TRP A 302 19.27 2.73 20.28
C TRP A 302 19.09 3.11 21.76
N ARG A 303 20.14 3.61 22.42
CA ARG A 303 20.07 3.99 23.85
C ARG A 303 19.48 5.37 24.09
N GLN A 304 19.40 6.25 23.08
CA GLN A 304 18.87 7.61 23.28
C GLN A 304 17.34 7.71 23.14
N MET A 305 16.70 6.77 22.45
CA MET A 305 15.22 6.73 22.39
C MET A 305 14.56 6.19 23.67
N HIS A 306 15.34 5.66 24.61
CA HIS A 306 14.87 5.20 25.92
C HIS A 306 15.13 6.18 27.09
N VAL A 307 15.63 7.40 26.85
CA VAL A 307 15.98 8.35 27.94
C VAL A 307 15.05 9.57 28.06
N ASN A 308 14.21 9.88 27.07
CA ASN A 308 13.30 11.04 27.16
C ASN A 308 11.81 10.70 27.36
N ALA A 309 11.48 9.45 27.67
CA ALA A 309 10.17 9.08 28.22
C ALA A 309 10.27 8.90 29.73
N GLY A 310 10.58 9.98 30.44
CA GLY A 310 10.36 10.09 31.88
C GLY A 310 9.32 11.18 32.14
N PRO A 311 8.42 10.98 33.10
CA PRO A 311 7.90 12.07 33.88
C PRO A 311 8.43 11.95 35.33
N ASP A 312 9.30 12.89 35.70
CA ASP A 312 8.95 13.75 36.84
C ASP A 312 8.07 14.88 36.29
#